data_AF-A0A2V6EUE1-F1
#
_entry.id   AF-A0A2V6EUE1-F1
#
_cell.length_a   1.000
_cell.length_b   1.000
_cell.length_c   1.000
_cell.angle_alpha   90.00
_cell.angle_beta   90.00
_cell.angle_gamma   90.00
#
_symmetry.space_group_name_H-M   'P 1'
#
loop_
_entity.id
_entity.type
_entity.pdbx_description
1 polymer ?
#
loop_
_entity_poly.entity_id
_entity_poly.type
_entity_poly.pdbx_seq_one_letter_code
_entity_poly.pdbx_strand_id
1 'polypeptide(L)'
;MVDCRVCFRDALGVEHSAEVRAESVYEAVCRGWAAFMFASGWDLFEASWKAREFVVEVLAESKTYIVESDKLLQWLSKDRDSSARKKYLRRVMDGLAV
;
A
#
# COMPACT_ATOMS: atom_id res chain seq x y z
N MET A 1 -1.94 -14.46 -8.10
CA MET A 1 -2.52 -13.20 -7.58
C MET A 1 -3.81 -13.54 -6.87
N VAL A 2 -4.02 -12.97 -5.69
CA VAL A 2 -5.22 -13.12 -4.87
C VAL A 2 -5.91 -11.75 -4.74
N ASP A 3 -7.22 -11.75 -4.57
CA ASP A 3 -7.99 -10.54 -4.27
C ASP A 3 -7.82 -10.20 -2.78
N CYS A 4 -7.36 -8.98 -2.53
CA CYS A 4 -7.09 -8.44 -1.20
C CYS A 4 -7.86 -7.14 -1.00
N ARG A 5 -8.40 -6.93 0.18
CA ARG A 5 -8.89 -5.64 0.63
C ARG A 5 -7.85 -4.98 1.52
N VAL A 6 -7.45 -3.76 1.18
CA VAL A 6 -6.51 -2.97 1.96
C VAL A 6 -7.28 -1.84 2.62
N CYS A 7 -7.22 -1.78 3.95
CA CYS A 7 -7.83 -0.73 4.76
C CYS A 7 -6.73 0.05 5.48
N PHE A 8 -6.91 1.36 5.59
CA PHE A 8 -6.05 2.21 6.41
C PHE A 8 -6.83 3.42 6.91
N ARG A 9 -6.33 4.05 7.98
CA ARG A 9 -6.88 5.32 8.47
C ARG A 9 -5.94 6.45 8.11
N ASP A 10 -6.51 7.56 7.66
CA ASP A 10 -5.77 8.78 7.43
C ASP A 10 -5.56 9.59 8.72
N ALA A 11 -4.84 10.70 8.60
CA ALA A 11 -4.57 11.65 9.66
C ALA A 11 -5.83 12.29 10.29
N LEU A 12 -6.95 12.31 9.56
CA LEU A 12 -8.22 12.86 10.00
C LEU A 12 -9.09 11.78 10.69
N GLY A 13 -8.58 10.55 10.79
CA GLY A 13 -9.30 9.40 11.36
C GLY A 13 -10.32 8.79 10.42
N VAL A 14 -10.31 9.16 9.13
CA VAL A 14 -11.20 8.58 8.12
C VAL A 14 -10.62 7.25 7.67
N GLU A 15 -11.48 6.23 7.65
CA GLU A 15 -11.13 4.91 7.17
C GLU A 15 -11.33 4.81 5.66
N HIS A 16 -10.27 4.42 4.98
CA HIS A 16 -10.26 4.21 3.54
C HIS A 16 -10.03 2.72 3.25
N SER A 17 -10.67 2.22 2.21
CA SER A 17 -10.45 0.85 1.75
C SER A 17 -10.39 0.76 0.24
N ALA A 18 -9.48 -0.07 -0.26
CA ALA A 18 -9.35 -0.38 -1.68
C ALA A 18 -9.20 -1.88 -1.89
N GLU A 19 -9.89 -2.41 -2.90
CA GLU A 19 -9.76 -3.80 -3.32
C GLU A 19 -8.73 -3.90 -4.45
N VAL A 20 -7.75 -4.77 -4.29
CA VAL A 20 -6.62 -4.92 -5.21
C VAL A 20 -6.21 -6.37 -5.38
N ARG A 21 -5.66 -6.69 -6.54
CA ARG A 21 -5.01 -7.98 -6.79
C ARG A 21 -3.51 -7.88 -6.54
N ALA A 22 -3.00 -8.80 -5.73
CA ALA A 22 -1.58 -8.84 -5.37
C ALA A 22 -1.05 -10.28 -5.25
N GLU A 23 0.26 -10.44 -5.34
CA GLU A 23 0.93 -11.73 -5.09
C GLU A 23 1.47 -11.82 -3.65
N SER A 24 1.52 -10.71 -2.93
CA SER A 24 1.95 -10.66 -1.53
C SER A 24 1.22 -9.55 -0.78
N VAL A 25 1.23 -9.65 0.55
CA VAL A 25 0.67 -8.64 1.46
C VAL A 25 1.30 -7.26 1.23
N TYR A 26 2.63 -7.18 1.08
CA TYR A 26 3.33 -5.91 0.82
C TYR A 26 2.95 -5.30 -0.53
N GLU A 27 2.78 -6.13 -1.56
CA GLU A 27 2.31 -5.67 -2.87
C GLU A 27 0.86 -5.18 -2.81
N ALA A 28 0.01 -5.85 -2.04
CA ALA A 28 -1.37 -5.39 -1.81
C ALA A 28 -1.36 -3.99 -1.22
N VAL A 29 -0.55 -3.72 -0.19
CA VAL A 29 -0.43 -2.38 0.40
C VAL A 29 0.02 -1.34 -0.64
N CYS A 30 1.06 -1.63 -1.42
CA CYS A 30 1.55 -0.68 -2.44
C CYS A 30 0.48 -0.35 -3.48
N ARG A 31 -0.24 -1.36 -3.98
CA ARG A 31 -1.31 -1.18 -4.97
C ARG A 31 -2.54 -0.51 -4.38
N GLY A 32 -2.94 -0.87 -3.16
CA GLY A 32 -4.09 -0.29 -2.47
C GLY A 32 -3.87 1.19 -2.16
N TRP A 33 -2.65 1.54 -1.73
CA TRP A 33 -2.25 2.93 -1.55
C TRP A 33 -2.25 3.71 -2.86
N ALA A 34 -1.67 3.15 -3.93
CA ALA A 34 -1.67 3.80 -5.23
C ALA A 34 -3.10 4.01 -5.76
N ALA A 35 -3.97 3.00 -5.65
CA ALA A 35 -5.37 3.12 -6.06
C ALA A 35 -6.09 4.27 -5.33
N PHE A 36 -5.84 4.44 -4.03
CA PHE A 36 -6.35 5.57 -3.26
C PHE A 36 -5.80 6.93 -3.73
N MET A 37 -4.48 7.00 -3.95
CA MET A 37 -3.80 8.21 -4.43
C MET A 37 -4.34 8.65 -5.81
N PHE A 38 -4.58 7.71 -6.72
CA PHE A 38 -5.11 8.00 -8.05
C PHE A 38 -6.60 8.35 -8.04
N ALA A 39 -7.41 7.67 -7.22
CA ALA A 39 -8.85 7.91 -7.14
C ALA A 39 -9.20 9.29 -6.55
N SER A 40 -8.34 9.81 -5.66
CA SER A 40 -8.64 11.03 -4.90
C SER A 40 -8.22 12.32 -5.61
N GLY A 41 -7.59 12.24 -6.80
CA GLY A 41 -7.18 13.40 -7.59
C GLY A 41 -6.16 14.28 -6.85
N TRP A 42 -4.88 14.01 -7.09
CA TRP A 42 -3.63 14.55 -6.51
C TRP A 42 -3.59 15.90 -5.77
N ASP A 43 -4.48 16.14 -4.80
CA ASP A 43 -4.34 17.19 -3.80
C ASP A 43 -5.13 16.86 -2.52
N LEU A 44 -4.46 16.15 -1.60
CA LEU A 44 -4.77 16.10 -0.16
C LEU A 44 -3.54 16.64 0.60
N PHE A 45 -2.98 17.77 0.14
CA PHE A 45 -1.91 18.61 0.75
C PHE A 45 -0.77 17.93 1.55
N GLU A 46 0.02 17.08 0.90
CA GLU A 46 0.88 16.04 1.49
C GLU A 46 0.04 14.86 1.93
N ALA A 47 0.25 13.65 1.41
CA ALA A 47 -0.38 12.43 1.90
C ALA A 47 -0.20 12.30 3.44
N SER A 48 -1.11 12.89 4.23
CA SER A 48 -0.67 13.62 5.42
C SER A 48 -0.19 12.64 6.47
N TRP A 49 1.13 12.52 6.56
CA TRP A 49 1.92 11.73 7.51
C TRP A 49 1.58 10.23 7.56
N LYS A 50 1.65 9.56 6.38
CA LYS A 50 1.85 8.10 6.19
C LYS A 50 1.07 7.21 7.17
N ALA A 51 -0.07 6.68 6.75
CA ALA A 51 -0.82 5.67 7.49
C ALA A 51 0.12 4.76 8.31
N ARG A 52 -0.01 4.78 9.65
CA ARG A 52 0.89 4.06 10.56
C ARG A 52 0.88 2.56 10.27
N GLU A 53 -0.29 2.07 9.91
CA GLU A 53 -0.57 0.67 9.68
C GLU A 53 -1.57 0.52 8.54
N PHE A 54 -1.39 -0.56 7.80
CA PHE A 54 -2.28 -1.03 6.77
C PHE A 54 -2.82 -2.38 7.18
N VAL A 55 -4.13 -2.54 7.12
CA VAL A 55 -4.80 -3.81 7.34
C VAL A 55 -5.08 -4.43 5.98
N VAL A 56 -4.52 -5.60 5.71
CA VAL A 56 -4.70 -6.35 4.47
C VAL A 56 -5.51 -7.58 4.78
N GLU A 57 -6.71 -7.65 4.23
CA GLU A 57 -7.56 -8.83 4.27
C GLU A 57 -7.44 -9.59 2.95
N VAL A 58 -6.97 -10.84 3.02
CA VAL A 58 -6.93 -11.76 1.88
C VAL A 58 -8.28 -12.45 1.78
N LEU A 59 -9.10 -12.05 0.81
CA LEU A 59 -10.50 -12.47 0.71
C LEU A 59 -10.65 -13.99 0.49
N ALA A 60 -9.72 -14.60 -0.24
CA ALA A 60 -9.73 -16.03 -0.53
C ALA A 60 -9.50 -16.92 0.71
N GLU A 61 -8.76 -16.42 1.72
CA GLU A 61 -8.38 -17.19 2.91
C GLU A 61 -8.99 -16.63 4.19
N SER A 62 -9.76 -15.52 4.11
CA SER A 62 -10.26 -14.75 5.25
C SER A 62 -9.18 -14.45 6.30
N LYS A 63 -7.95 -14.19 5.82
CA LYS A 63 -6.79 -13.89 6.68
C LYS A 63 -6.53 -12.40 6.68
N THR A 64 -6.33 -11.84 7.86
CA THR A 64 -6.01 -10.43 8.05
C THR A 64 -4.55 -10.27 8.47
N TYR A 65 -3.84 -9.36 7.82
CA TYR A 65 -2.47 -9.01 8.09
C TYR A 65 -2.36 -7.53 8.41
N ILE A 66 -1.54 -7.18 9.41
CA ILE A 66 -1.26 -5.79 9.76
C ILE A 66 0.15 -5.48 9.31
N VAL A 67 0.30 -4.42 8.51
CA VAL A 67 1.58 -3.98 7.96
C VAL A 67 1.87 -2.58 8.46
N GLU A 68 2.88 -2.46 9.29
CA GLU A 68 3.39 -1.17 9.74
C GLU A 68 4.16 -0.46 8.61
N SER A 69 3.93 0.83 8.43
CA SER A 69 4.55 1.60 7.35
C SER A 69 6.07 1.64 7.46
N ASP A 70 6.63 1.70 8.66
CA ASP A 70 8.09 1.61 8.87
C ASP A 70 8.66 0.28 8.35
N LYS A 71 7.99 -0.85 8.62
CA LYS A 71 8.42 -2.17 8.14
C LYS A 71 8.30 -2.29 6.62
N LEU A 72 7.23 -1.74 6.03
CA LEU A 72 7.06 -1.65 4.58
C LEU A 72 8.19 -0.83 3.94
N LEU A 73 8.49 0.36 4.49
CA LEU A 73 9.55 1.23 3.99
C LEU A 73 10.93 0.57 4.08
N GLN A 74 11.22 -0.11 5.19
CA GLN A 74 12.46 -0.89 5.31
C GLN A 74 12.53 -2.02 4.28
N TRP A 75 11.42 -2.72 4.02
CA TRP A 75 11.36 -3.78 3.02
C TRP A 75 11.58 -3.27 1.58
N LEU A 76 11.10 -2.06 1.30
CA LEU A 76 11.29 -1.35 0.02
C LEU A 76 12.71 -0.75 -0.13
N SER A 77 13.34 -0.30 0.97
CA SER A 77 14.61 0.44 0.94
C SER A 77 15.86 -0.44 0.90
N LYS A 78 15.77 -1.73 1.27
CA LYS A 78 16.95 -2.45 1.78
C LYS A 78 17.99 -2.95 0.78
N ASP A 79 17.86 -2.77 -0.54
CA ASP A 79 18.86 -3.34 -1.46
C ASP A 79 19.27 -2.38 -2.58
N ARG A 80 20.60 -2.16 -2.71
CA ARG A 80 21.22 -1.74 -3.99
C ARG A 80 20.89 -2.74 -5.11
N ASP A 81 20.66 -4.01 -4.74
CA ASP A 81 20.20 -5.14 -5.55
C ASP A 81 18.66 -5.33 -5.56
N SER A 82 17.89 -4.30 -5.16
CA SER A 82 16.43 -4.43 -5.11
C SER A 82 15.93 -4.85 -6.48
N SER A 83 15.27 -5.99 -6.54
CA SER A 83 14.71 -6.53 -7.78
C SER A 83 13.88 -5.46 -8.49
N ALA A 84 13.83 -5.51 -9.83
CA ALA A 84 13.07 -4.55 -10.63
C ALA A 84 11.63 -4.36 -10.10
N ARG A 85 11.06 -5.44 -9.53
CA ARG A 85 9.75 -5.46 -8.90
C ARG A 85 9.65 -4.59 -7.65
N LYS A 86 10.62 -4.61 -6.72
CA LYS A 86 10.61 -3.72 -5.54
C LYS A 86 10.74 -2.25 -5.93
N LYS A 87 11.59 -1.96 -6.92
CA LYS A 87 11.76 -0.59 -7.47
C LYS A 87 10.47 -0.09 -8.12
N TYR A 88 9.76 -0.96 -8.84
CA TYR A 88 8.44 -0.67 -9.40
C TYR A 88 7.41 -0.41 -8.29
N LEU A 89 7.30 -1.29 -7.28
CA LEU A 89 6.37 -1.11 -6.17
C LEU A 89 6.64 0.18 -5.38
N ARG A 90 7.92 0.55 -5.22
CA ARG A 90 8.28 1.83 -4.62
C ARG A 90 7.76 3.01 -5.45
N ARG A 91 7.93 2.98 -6.77
CA ARG A 91 7.39 4.01 -7.68
C ARG A 91 5.86 4.04 -7.66
N VAL A 92 5.20 2.89 -7.64
CA VAL A 92 3.73 2.78 -7.51
C VAL A 92 3.26 3.43 -6.22
N MET A 93 3.93 3.15 -5.10
CA MET A 93 3.59 3.74 -3.81
C MET A 93 3.86 5.24 -3.75
N ASP A 94 4.92 5.71 -4.41
CA ASP A 94 5.22 7.14 -4.57
C ASP A 94 4.29 7.83 -5.60
N GLY A 95 3.35 7.10 -6.21
CA GLY A 95 2.43 7.62 -7.25
C GLY A 95 3.10 7.87 -8.61
N LEU A 96 4.39 7.51 -8.75
CA LEU A 96 5.22 7.76 -9.94
C LEU A 96 5.06 6.70 -11.04
N ALA A 97 4.26 5.66 -10.81
CA ALA A 97 3.98 4.60 -11.78
C ALA A 97 2.55 4.08 -11.63
N VAL A 98 1.85 3.92 -12.77
CA VAL A 98 0.54 3.28 -12.92
C VAL A 98 0.72 1.90 -13.52
#